data_AF-A0A2S2R9P7-F1
#
_entry.id   AF-A0A2S2R9P7-F1
#
_cell.length_a   1.000
_cell.length_b   1.000
_cell.length_c   1.000
_cell.angle_alpha   90.00
_cell.angle_beta   90.00
_cell.angle_gamma   90.00
#
_symmetry.space_group_name_H-M   'P 1'
#
loop_
_entity.id
_entity.type
_entity.pdbx_description
1 polymer ?
#
loop_
_entity_poly.entity_id
_entity_poly.type
_entity_poly.pdbx_seq_one_letter_code
_entity_poly.pdbx_strand_id
1 'polypeptide(L)'
;MFSLSLFNDLLLPFNTTYRCWSVSMLPGTEREDVERGGKIIMPPSALDTLTRLNINYPMLFKLSNKKKNRITHCGVLEFIADEDKVYIPYWMMKNLLLDEGDMVQVESVSLAVATFSKFQPQNSEFLDITNPKAVLENCLRNFACLTTGDVIAIKYNQKIYEMCVLETKPGNAVSIIECDMNVEFAAPVDYKEPKHQKKETSEEMMVDPADL
;
A
#
# COMPACT_ATOMS: atom_id res chain seq x y z
N MET A 1 29.95 3.96 -42.48
CA MET A 1 29.93 2.86 -41.50
C MET A 1 28.83 3.17 -40.52
N PHE A 2 27.67 2.53 -40.69
CA PHE A 2 26.52 2.72 -39.81
C PHE A 2 26.82 2.04 -38.48
N SER A 3 26.68 2.80 -37.39
CA SER A 3 26.78 2.32 -36.02
C SER A 3 25.80 1.17 -35.80
N LEU A 4 26.35 -0.03 -35.58
CA LEU A 4 25.65 -1.14 -34.93
C LEU A 4 25.32 -0.71 -33.50
N SER A 5 24.22 0.02 -33.35
CA SER A 5 23.50 0.20 -32.08
C SER A 5 22.25 -0.70 -32.06
N LEU A 6 22.34 -1.84 -32.74
CA LEU A 6 21.43 -2.97 -32.62
C LEU A 6 22.14 -3.98 -31.71
N PHE A 7 21.42 -4.63 -30.80
CA PHE A 7 21.93 -5.52 -29.74
C PHE A 7 22.33 -4.83 -28.43
N ASN A 8 21.39 -4.11 -27.83
CA ASN A 8 21.28 -4.09 -26.37
C ASN A 8 19.86 -4.43 -25.90
N ASP A 9 19.12 -5.26 -26.67
CA ASP A 9 17.88 -5.94 -26.22
C ASP A 9 18.19 -7.02 -25.17
N LEU A 10 19.02 -6.67 -24.18
CA LEU A 10 19.13 -7.38 -22.92
C LEU A 10 17.83 -7.17 -22.18
N LEU A 11 16.85 -8.07 -22.39
CA LEU A 11 15.68 -8.34 -21.53
C LEU A 11 15.27 -7.14 -20.67
N LEU A 12 14.88 -6.04 -21.31
CA LEU A 12 14.44 -4.87 -20.57
C LEU A 12 13.14 -5.28 -19.85
N PRO A 13 13.03 -5.05 -18.53
CA PRO A 13 11.78 -5.24 -17.84
C PRO A 13 10.72 -4.38 -18.53
N PHE A 14 9.49 -4.88 -18.58
CA PHE A 14 8.37 -4.12 -19.13
C PHE A 14 8.36 -2.73 -18.50
N ASN A 15 8.50 -1.69 -19.32
CA ASN A 15 8.59 -0.31 -18.86
C ASN A 15 7.82 0.59 -19.82
N THR A 16 6.60 0.93 -19.45
CA THR A 16 5.70 1.71 -20.29
C THR A 16 4.99 2.77 -19.46
N THR A 17 4.73 3.92 -20.06
CA THR A 17 3.94 4.98 -19.43
C THR A 17 2.48 4.91 -19.87
N TYR A 18 1.57 4.93 -18.91
CA TYR A 18 0.13 4.90 -19.16
C TYR A 18 -0.55 6.13 -18.55
N ARG A 19 -1.74 6.46 -19.04
CA ARG A 19 -2.62 7.45 -18.40
C ARG A 19 -3.34 6.79 -17.23
N CYS A 20 -3.17 7.31 -16.02
CA CYS A 20 -3.87 6.82 -14.85
C CYS A 20 -5.28 7.41 -14.75
N TRP A 21 -6.24 6.56 -14.46
CA TRP A 21 -7.64 6.94 -14.22
C TRP A 21 -8.11 6.28 -12.93
N SER A 22 -9.07 6.92 -12.26
CA SER A 22 -9.73 6.32 -11.10
C SER A 22 -10.54 5.10 -11.55
N VAL A 23 -10.54 4.03 -10.76
CA VAL A 23 -11.35 2.82 -11.01
C VAL A 23 -12.85 3.16 -11.14
N SER A 24 -13.32 4.21 -10.47
CA SER A 24 -14.71 4.69 -10.59
C SER A 24 -15.09 5.16 -12.00
N MET A 25 -14.11 5.50 -12.84
CA MET A 25 -14.34 5.93 -14.23
C MET A 25 -14.35 4.77 -15.23
N LEU A 26 -14.07 3.54 -14.78
CA LEU A 26 -14.13 2.37 -15.64
C LEU A 26 -15.58 2.18 -16.12
N PRO A 27 -15.83 2.11 -17.45
CA PRO A 27 -17.18 1.90 -17.96
C PRO A 27 -17.70 0.52 -17.54
N GLY A 28 -18.76 0.47 -16.74
CA GLY A 28 -19.39 -0.77 -16.28
C GLY A 28 -19.90 -0.71 -14.83
N THR A 29 -19.99 -1.86 -14.19
CA THR A 29 -20.37 -2.00 -12.78
C THR A 29 -19.29 -1.40 -11.88
N GLU A 30 -19.68 -0.59 -10.89
CA GLU A 30 -18.78 -0.11 -9.85
C GLU A 30 -18.14 -1.29 -9.11
N ARG A 31 -16.82 -1.44 -9.27
CA ARG A 31 -16.06 -2.52 -8.66
C ARG A 31 -15.42 -2.06 -7.36
N GLU A 32 -16.23 -1.97 -6.30
CA GLU A 32 -15.74 -1.60 -4.96
C GLU A 32 -14.66 -2.56 -4.42
N ASP A 33 -14.62 -3.80 -4.90
CA ASP A 33 -13.61 -4.80 -4.58
C ASP A 33 -12.20 -4.38 -5.06
N VAL A 34 -12.11 -3.74 -6.22
CA VAL A 34 -10.84 -3.23 -6.76
C VAL A 34 -10.35 -2.04 -5.94
N GLU A 35 -11.26 -1.14 -5.59
CA GLU A 35 -10.96 0.04 -4.77
C GLU A 35 -10.44 -0.33 -3.37
N ARG A 36 -10.93 -1.45 -2.83
CA ARG A 36 -10.49 -2.01 -1.54
C ARG A 36 -9.16 -2.78 -1.60
N GLY A 37 -8.59 -2.97 -2.78
CA GLY A 37 -7.44 -3.83 -3.01
C GLY A 37 -6.19 -3.09 -3.46
N GLY A 38 -5.11 -3.86 -3.66
CA GLY A 38 -3.83 -3.41 -4.20
C GLY A 38 -3.60 -3.82 -5.64
N LYS A 39 -4.68 -3.95 -6.42
CA LYS A 39 -4.64 -4.45 -7.79
C LYS A 39 -5.17 -3.40 -8.76
N ILE A 40 -4.51 -3.30 -9.90
CA ILE A 40 -4.82 -2.34 -10.97
C ILE A 40 -5.41 -3.05 -12.19
N ILE A 41 -6.06 -2.30 -13.07
CA ILE A 41 -6.58 -2.81 -14.34
C ILE A 41 -5.74 -2.21 -15.47
N MET A 42 -5.22 -3.08 -16.33
CA MET A 42 -4.30 -2.72 -17.41
C MET A 42 -4.92 -3.03 -18.79
N PRO A 43 -4.36 -2.52 -19.89
CA PRO A 43 -4.86 -2.84 -21.23
C PRO A 43 -4.38 -4.23 -21.69
N PRO A 44 -5.11 -4.91 -22.58
CA PRO A 44 -4.73 -6.23 -23.10
C PRO A 44 -3.38 -6.22 -23.82
N SER A 45 -3.00 -5.10 -24.47
CA SER A 45 -1.67 -4.94 -25.07
C SER A 45 -0.50 -5.08 -24.08
N ALA A 46 -0.72 -4.72 -22.81
CA ALA A 46 0.25 -4.94 -21.75
C ALA A 46 0.46 -6.44 -21.52
N LEU A 47 -0.62 -7.23 -21.45
CA LEU A 47 -0.55 -8.68 -21.25
C LEU A 47 0.26 -9.35 -22.36
N ASP A 48 -0.02 -9.03 -23.63
CA ASP A 48 0.72 -9.58 -24.77
C ASP A 48 2.23 -9.34 -24.65
N THR A 49 2.60 -8.16 -24.17
CA THR A 49 4.02 -7.78 -23.97
C THR A 49 4.62 -8.53 -22.79
N LEU A 50 3.89 -8.68 -21.69
CA LEU A 50 4.33 -9.44 -20.52
C LEU A 50 4.50 -10.93 -20.85
N THR A 51 3.61 -11.50 -21.68
CA THR A 51 3.71 -12.88 -22.17
C THR A 51 4.92 -13.08 -23.07
N ARG A 52 5.21 -12.13 -23.97
CA ARG A 52 6.44 -12.14 -24.80
C ARG A 52 7.72 -12.08 -23.98
N LEU A 53 7.67 -11.40 -22.83
CA LEU A 53 8.79 -11.29 -21.88
C LEU A 53 8.90 -12.49 -20.93
N ASN A 54 8.04 -13.51 -21.08
CA ASN A 54 8.01 -14.70 -20.20
C ASN A 54 7.92 -14.33 -18.70
N ILE A 55 7.13 -13.31 -18.37
CA ILE A 55 6.90 -12.92 -16.97
C ILE A 55 5.92 -13.91 -16.33
N ASN A 56 6.43 -14.70 -15.39
CA ASN A 56 5.64 -15.66 -14.63
C ASN A 56 4.82 -14.96 -13.54
N TYR A 57 3.71 -15.58 -13.16
CA TYR A 57 2.92 -15.15 -12.01
C TYR A 57 3.74 -15.27 -10.71
N PRO A 58 3.62 -14.32 -9.76
CA PRO A 58 2.77 -13.13 -9.78
C PRO A 58 3.34 -11.96 -10.58
N MET A 59 2.49 -11.31 -11.38
CA MET A 59 2.83 -10.10 -12.13
C MET A 59 2.72 -8.87 -11.24
N LEU A 60 3.87 -8.38 -10.78
CA LEU A 60 3.97 -7.20 -9.93
C LEU A 60 4.54 -6.03 -10.71
N PHE A 61 4.04 -4.85 -10.39
CA PHE A 61 4.39 -3.62 -11.06
C PHE A 61 4.81 -2.56 -10.06
N LYS A 62 5.79 -1.77 -10.45
CA LYS A 62 6.21 -0.56 -9.79
C LYS A 62 5.62 0.61 -10.57
N LEU A 63 4.78 1.38 -9.89
CA LEU A 63 4.24 2.63 -10.39
C LEU A 63 5.12 3.78 -9.92
N SER A 64 5.61 4.60 -10.84
CA SER A 64 6.38 5.79 -10.53
C SER A 64 5.74 7.04 -11.11
N ASN A 65 5.52 8.03 -10.24
CA ASN A 65 5.14 9.38 -10.64
C ASN A 65 6.40 10.26 -10.77
N LYS A 66 6.81 10.53 -12.01
CA LYS A 66 7.97 11.39 -12.32
C LYS A 66 7.82 12.84 -11.85
N LYS A 67 6.59 13.35 -11.73
CA LYS A 67 6.35 14.75 -11.33
C LYS A 67 6.62 14.99 -9.84
N LYS A 68 6.34 13.98 -9.01
CA LYS A 68 6.37 14.08 -7.55
C LYS A 68 7.43 13.17 -6.89
N ASN A 69 8.19 12.43 -7.69
CA ASN A 69 9.18 11.44 -7.25
C ASN A 69 8.61 10.45 -6.21
N ARG A 70 7.35 10.04 -6.42
CA ARG A 70 6.66 9.04 -5.59
C ARG A 70 6.64 7.71 -6.34
N ILE A 71 6.75 6.64 -5.58
CA ILE A 71 6.78 5.27 -6.09
C ILE A 71 5.88 4.43 -5.19
N THR A 72 5.05 3.57 -5.79
CA THR A 72 4.24 2.55 -5.10
C THR A 72 4.34 1.26 -5.91
N HIS A 73 4.03 0.13 -5.27
CA HIS A 73 3.99 -1.17 -5.93
C HIS A 73 2.56 -1.71 -5.92
N CYS A 74 2.18 -2.39 -6.99
CA CYS A 74 0.84 -2.94 -7.16
C CYS A 74 0.88 -4.25 -7.94
N GLY A 75 -0.16 -5.06 -7.78
CA GLY A 75 -0.43 -6.20 -8.67
C GLY A 75 -1.39 -5.82 -9.78
N VAL A 76 -1.55 -6.69 -10.77
CA VAL A 76 -2.64 -6.59 -11.76
C VAL A 76 -3.81 -7.48 -11.36
N LEU A 77 -5.03 -6.99 -11.57
CA LEU A 77 -6.24 -7.79 -11.43
C LEU A 77 -6.64 -8.40 -12.77
N GLU A 78 -6.88 -7.53 -13.76
CA GLU A 78 -7.42 -7.89 -15.07
C GLU A 78 -6.84 -6.99 -16.17
N PHE A 79 -6.88 -7.50 -17.40
CA PHE A 79 -6.41 -6.81 -18.59
C PHE A 79 -7.59 -6.42 -19.50
N ILE A 80 -8.44 -5.51 -19.03
CA ILE A 80 -9.67 -5.07 -19.73
C ILE A 80 -9.73 -3.56 -19.97
N ALA A 81 -8.69 -2.81 -19.61
CA ALA A 81 -8.67 -1.36 -19.81
C ALA A 81 -8.56 -1.00 -21.30
N ASP A 82 -9.03 0.20 -21.66
CA ASP A 82 -8.75 0.77 -22.97
C ASP A 82 -7.23 0.92 -23.16
N GLU A 83 -6.79 0.85 -24.42
CA GLU A 83 -5.41 1.11 -24.80
C GLU A 83 -4.91 2.46 -24.26
N ASP A 84 -3.65 2.48 -23.84
CA ASP A 84 -2.96 3.61 -23.18
C ASP A 84 -3.56 4.09 -21.83
N LYS A 85 -4.57 3.40 -21.29
CA LYS A 85 -5.18 3.71 -19.98
C LYS A 85 -4.91 2.62 -18.96
N VAL A 86 -4.69 3.02 -17.72
CA VAL A 86 -4.62 2.14 -16.55
C VAL A 86 -5.55 2.68 -15.49
N TYR A 87 -6.35 1.79 -14.89
CA TYR A 87 -7.22 2.15 -13.79
C TYR A 87 -6.60 1.73 -12.47
N ILE A 88 -6.43 2.69 -11.57
CA ILE A 88 -5.80 2.49 -10.27
C ILE A 88 -6.74 2.91 -9.15
N PRO A 89 -6.74 2.22 -8.00
CA PRO A 89 -7.54 2.61 -6.85
C PRO A 89 -7.27 4.05 -6.41
N TYR A 90 -8.29 4.73 -5.91
CA TYR A 90 -8.20 6.13 -5.47
C TYR A 90 -7.16 6.34 -4.38
N TRP A 91 -7.04 5.43 -3.41
CA TRP A 91 -6.01 5.51 -2.37
C TRP A 91 -4.59 5.49 -2.95
N MET A 92 -4.38 4.75 -4.04
CA MET A 92 -3.09 4.68 -4.73
C MET A 92 -2.80 5.96 -5.52
N MET A 93 -3.83 6.56 -6.13
CA MET A 93 -3.72 7.90 -6.74
C MET A 93 -3.31 8.95 -5.70
N LYS A 94 -3.94 8.93 -4.52
CA LYS A 94 -3.62 9.83 -3.40
C LYS A 94 -2.18 9.64 -2.93
N ASN A 95 -1.70 8.40 -2.80
CA ASN A 95 -0.30 8.12 -2.42
C ASN A 95 0.72 8.64 -3.43
N LEU A 96 0.42 8.46 -4.72
CA LEU A 96 1.27 8.94 -5.80
C LEU A 96 1.10 10.44 -6.10
N LEU A 97 0.10 11.10 -5.50
CA LEU A 97 -0.30 12.48 -5.80
C LEU A 97 -0.56 12.66 -7.31
N LEU A 98 -1.36 11.76 -7.87
CA LEU A 98 -1.78 11.76 -9.27
C LEU A 98 -3.22 12.27 -9.39
N ASP A 99 -3.45 13.05 -10.43
CA ASP A 99 -4.79 13.44 -10.88
C ASP A 99 -5.26 12.52 -12.03
N GLU A 100 -6.54 12.53 -12.34
CA GLU A 100 -7.10 11.74 -13.44
C GLU A 100 -6.54 12.22 -14.79
N GLY A 101 -6.06 11.28 -15.60
CA GLY A 101 -5.43 11.56 -16.89
C GLY A 101 -3.94 11.84 -16.83
N ASP A 102 -3.32 11.87 -15.64
CA ASP A 102 -1.88 12.00 -15.50
C ASP A 102 -1.10 10.77 -16.00
N MET A 103 0.16 10.99 -16.36
CA MET A 103 1.03 9.92 -16.85
C MET A 103 1.75 9.25 -15.68
N VAL A 104 1.58 7.94 -15.55
CA VAL A 104 2.29 7.10 -14.58
C VAL A 104 3.21 6.13 -15.33
N GLN A 105 4.43 5.96 -14.85
CA GLN A 105 5.35 4.97 -15.39
C GLN A 105 5.10 3.63 -14.69
N VAL A 106 4.91 2.57 -15.48
CA VAL A 106 4.64 1.22 -15.01
C VAL A 106 5.81 0.33 -15.40
N GLU A 107 6.50 -0.21 -14.40
CA GLU A 107 7.66 -1.07 -14.56
C GLU A 107 7.36 -2.46 -14.00
N SER A 108 7.59 -3.54 -14.74
CA SER A 108 7.51 -4.90 -14.17
C SER A 108 8.67 -5.13 -13.22
N VAL A 109 8.36 -5.62 -12.02
CA VAL A 109 9.37 -5.92 -11.01
C VAL A 109 9.07 -7.26 -10.34
N SER A 110 10.11 -7.94 -9.88
CA SER A 110 9.95 -9.11 -9.02
C SER A 110 10.33 -8.72 -7.60
N LEU A 111 9.40 -8.87 -6.67
CA LEU A 111 9.59 -8.52 -5.26
C LEU A 111 9.78 -9.79 -4.44
N ALA A 112 10.63 -9.71 -3.42
CA ALA A 112 10.78 -10.78 -2.44
C ALA A 112 9.53 -10.90 -1.58
N VAL A 113 9.24 -12.11 -1.11
CA VAL A 113 8.13 -12.38 -0.20
C VAL A 113 8.37 -11.67 1.14
N ALA A 114 7.34 -11.01 1.65
CA ALA A 114 7.40 -10.31 2.92
C ALA A 114 7.60 -11.29 4.08
N THR A 115 8.51 -10.96 5.00
CA THR A 115 8.67 -11.70 6.25
C THR A 115 8.15 -10.92 7.45
N PHE A 116 8.18 -9.60 7.34
CA PHE A 116 7.77 -8.68 8.40
C PHE A 116 7.24 -7.39 7.79
N SER A 117 6.17 -6.88 8.38
CA SER A 117 5.64 -5.55 8.09
C SER A 117 5.15 -4.86 9.36
N LYS A 118 5.46 -3.57 9.45
CA LYS A 118 5.02 -2.71 10.55
C LYS A 118 4.04 -1.68 10.01
N PHE A 119 2.85 -1.65 10.57
CA PHE A 119 1.80 -0.73 10.19
C PHE A 119 1.51 0.26 11.30
N GLN A 120 1.19 1.49 10.91
CA GLN A 120 0.75 2.54 11.80
C GLN A 120 -0.66 3.00 11.40
N PRO A 121 -1.67 2.76 12.25
CA PRO A 121 -3.00 3.30 11.99
C PRO A 121 -2.97 4.82 12.06
N GLN A 122 -3.61 5.49 11.10
CA GLN A 122 -3.70 6.96 11.09
C GLN A 122 -4.78 7.47 12.05
N ASN A 123 -5.84 6.68 12.27
CA ASN A 123 -6.95 7.02 13.16
C ASN A 123 -7.03 6.03 14.35
N SER A 124 -7.33 6.54 15.54
CA SER A 124 -7.52 5.73 16.76
C SER A 124 -8.74 4.81 16.69
N GLU A 125 -9.71 5.08 15.81
CA GLU A 125 -10.90 4.21 15.63
C GLU A 125 -10.53 2.77 15.26
N PHE A 126 -9.35 2.54 14.66
CA PHE A 126 -8.90 1.18 14.36
C PHE A 126 -8.56 0.38 15.64
N LEU A 127 -8.20 1.06 16.74
CA LEU A 127 -7.94 0.42 18.04
C LEU A 127 -9.21 -0.09 18.72
N ASP A 128 -10.38 0.45 18.35
CA ASP A 128 -11.68 0.02 18.91
C ASP A 128 -12.15 -1.32 18.33
N ILE A 129 -11.47 -1.83 17.29
CA ILE A 129 -11.77 -3.12 16.68
C ILE A 129 -11.32 -4.23 17.64
N THR A 130 -12.21 -5.21 17.87
CA THR A 130 -11.95 -6.32 18.79
C THR A 130 -10.74 -7.17 18.38
N ASN A 131 -10.51 -7.34 17.07
CA ASN A 131 -9.37 -8.08 16.55
C ASN A 131 -8.74 -7.38 15.32
N PRO A 132 -7.89 -6.36 15.52
CA PRO A 132 -7.32 -5.57 14.43
C PRO A 132 -6.36 -6.39 13.56
N LYS A 133 -5.66 -7.38 14.12
CA LYS A 133 -4.77 -8.29 13.41
C LYS A 133 -5.51 -9.10 12.35
N ALA A 134 -6.56 -9.81 12.74
CA ALA A 134 -7.33 -10.65 11.83
C ALA A 134 -8.02 -9.84 10.72
N VAL A 135 -8.50 -8.63 11.04
CA VAL A 135 -9.09 -7.73 10.03
C VAL A 135 -8.04 -7.32 9.01
N LEU A 136 -6.86 -6.91 9.48
CA LEU A 136 -5.77 -6.50 8.59
C LEU A 136 -5.31 -7.67 7.72
N GLU A 137 -5.07 -8.85 8.28
CA GLU A 137 -4.69 -10.05 7.53
C GLU A 137 -5.71 -10.40 6.44
N ASN A 138 -7.01 -10.31 6.75
CA ASN A 138 -8.06 -10.56 5.78
C ASN A 138 -8.08 -9.50 4.67
N CYS A 139 -7.90 -8.22 5.01
CA CYS A 139 -7.81 -7.15 4.02
C CYS A 139 -6.57 -7.29 3.14
N LEU A 140 -5.42 -7.63 3.72
CA LEU A 140 -4.13 -7.78 3.01
C LEU A 140 -4.16 -8.86 1.93
N ARG A 141 -5.06 -9.85 2.01
CA ARG A 141 -5.27 -10.83 0.92
C ARG A 141 -5.66 -10.19 -0.41
N ASN A 142 -6.26 -8.99 -0.37
CA ASN A 142 -6.62 -8.25 -1.58
C ASN A 142 -5.46 -7.41 -2.15
N PHE A 143 -4.35 -7.31 -1.42
CA PHE A 143 -3.16 -6.59 -1.82
C PHE A 143 -2.12 -7.58 -2.33
N ALA A 144 -1.43 -7.21 -3.40
CA ALA A 144 -0.36 -8.02 -3.97
C ALA A 144 1.02 -7.62 -3.40
N CYS A 145 1.18 -6.35 -3.06
CA CYS A 145 2.45 -5.78 -2.64
C CYS A 145 2.25 -4.77 -1.52
N LEU A 146 3.32 -4.53 -0.77
CA LEU A 146 3.43 -3.41 0.16
C LEU A 146 4.72 -2.64 -0.14
N THR A 147 4.63 -1.31 -0.08
CA THR A 147 5.81 -0.44 -0.09
C THR A 147 5.91 0.26 1.26
N THR A 148 7.12 0.36 1.79
CA THR A 148 7.43 1.20 2.94
C THR A 148 7.15 2.66 2.60
N GLY A 149 6.37 3.33 3.46
CA GLY A 149 5.96 4.73 3.34
C GLY A 149 4.62 4.94 2.64
N ASP A 150 3.99 3.89 2.09
CA ASP A 150 2.66 3.99 1.50
C ASP A 150 1.57 4.04 2.58
N VAL A 151 0.49 4.78 2.30
CA VAL A 151 -0.72 4.79 3.12
C VAL A 151 -1.77 3.94 2.42
N ILE A 152 -1.99 2.73 2.94
CA ILE A 152 -3.01 1.82 2.42
C ILE A 152 -4.37 2.13 3.06
N ALA A 153 -5.43 2.00 2.29
CA ALA A 153 -6.80 2.16 2.76
C ALA A 153 -7.48 0.79 2.88
N ILE A 154 -7.98 0.45 4.07
CA ILE A 154 -8.71 -0.79 4.31
C ILE A 154 -10.17 -0.49 4.68
N LYS A 155 -11.12 -1.16 4.03
CA LYS A 155 -12.56 -1.00 4.31
C LYS A 155 -13.02 -2.11 5.26
N TYR A 156 -13.45 -1.74 6.46
CA TYR A 156 -14.02 -2.65 7.45
C TYR A 156 -15.29 -2.06 8.07
N ASN A 157 -16.35 -2.88 8.16
CA ASN A 157 -17.66 -2.45 8.68
C ASN A 157 -18.17 -1.13 8.09
N GLN A 158 -18.09 -0.99 6.76
CA GLN A 158 -18.47 0.20 5.98
C GLN A 158 -17.64 1.47 6.27
N LYS A 159 -16.61 1.40 7.11
CA LYS A 159 -15.65 2.49 7.33
C LYS A 159 -14.33 2.21 6.61
N ILE A 160 -13.68 3.27 6.13
CA ILE A 160 -12.35 3.21 5.54
C ILE A 160 -11.34 3.64 6.61
N TYR A 161 -10.37 2.79 6.88
CA TYR A 161 -9.26 3.07 7.79
C TYR A 161 -7.99 3.22 6.98
N GLU A 162 -7.28 4.33 7.18
CA GLU A 162 -5.98 4.58 6.57
C GLU A 162 -4.86 4.05 7.49
N MET A 163 -3.93 3.31 6.90
CA MET A 163 -2.79 2.73 7.61
C MET A 163 -1.50 3.02 6.84
N CYS A 164 -0.52 3.60 7.52
CA CYS A 164 0.79 3.83 6.95
C CYS A 164 1.68 2.61 7.15
N VAL A 165 2.34 2.15 6.10
CA VAL A 165 3.35 1.10 6.16
C VAL A 165 4.66 1.75 6.60
N LEU A 166 5.09 1.51 7.83
CA LEU A 166 6.32 2.10 8.37
C LEU A 166 7.58 1.35 7.95
N GLU A 167 7.50 0.03 7.88
CA GLU A 167 8.64 -0.82 7.58
C GLU A 167 8.19 -2.13 6.94
N THR A 168 8.93 -2.59 5.94
CA THR A 168 8.78 -3.91 5.33
C THR A 168 10.13 -4.63 5.24
N LYS A 169 10.15 -5.95 5.39
CA LYS A 169 11.37 -6.79 5.21
C LYS A 169 11.10 -7.91 4.21
N PRO A 170 12.09 -8.28 3.37
CA PRO A 170 13.52 -7.91 3.43
C PRO A 170 13.91 -6.60 2.73
N GLY A 171 12.99 -5.93 2.03
CA GLY A 171 13.28 -4.67 1.34
C GLY A 171 12.15 -3.66 1.47
N ASN A 172 12.34 -2.49 0.86
CA ASN A 172 11.36 -1.40 0.88
C ASN A 172 10.06 -1.72 0.15
N ALA A 173 10.08 -2.70 -0.74
CA ALA A 173 8.92 -3.20 -1.46
C ALA A 173 8.92 -4.72 -1.40
N VAL A 174 7.78 -5.30 -1.02
CA VAL A 174 7.64 -6.73 -0.79
C VAL A 174 6.34 -7.26 -1.39
N SER A 175 6.38 -8.52 -1.82
CA SER A 175 5.19 -9.26 -2.24
C SER A 175 4.52 -9.88 -1.02
N ILE A 176 3.20 -9.75 -0.92
CA ILE A 176 2.39 -10.33 0.17
C ILE A 176 1.39 -11.39 -0.33
N ILE A 177 1.59 -11.88 -1.55
CA ILE A 177 0.73 -12.90 -2.14
C ILE A 177 0.99 -14.24 -1.44
N GLU A 178 -0.06 -14.79 -0.82
CA GLU A 178 -0.05 -16.12 -0.19
C GLU A 178 1.11 -16.34 0.80
N CYS A 179 1.52 -15.27 1.51
CA CYS A 179 2.61 -15.36 2.48
C CYS A 179 2.12 -15.20 3.91
N ASP A 180 2.78 -15.94 4.81
CA ASP A 180 2.65 -15.76 6.25
C ASP A 180 3.76 -14.80 6.70
N MET A 181 3.40 -13.54 6.92
CA MET A 181 4.32 -12.51 7.43
C MET A 181 3.95 -12.06 8.83
N ASN A 182 4.94 -11.66 9.61
CA ASN A 182 4.70 -11.09 10.93
C ASN A 182 4.24 -9.63 10.80
N VAL A 183 3.09 -9.34 11.42
CA VAL A 183 2.46 -8.01 11.42
C VAL A 183 2.63 -7.36 12.80
N GLU A 184 3.27 -6.20 12.84
CA GLU A 184 3.38 -5.35 14.02
C GLU A 184 2.60 -4.04 13.86
N PHE A 185 2.01 -3.57 14.97
CA PHE A 185 1.34 -2.28 15.02
C PHE A 185 2.18 -1.27 15.79
N ALA A 186 2.43 -0.11 15.19
CA ALA A 186 2.95 1.06 15.88
C ALA A 186 1.81 1.84 16.54
N ALA A 187 2.16 2.69 17.51
CA ALA A 187 1.21 3.63 18.11
C ALA A 187 0.62 4.57 17.02
N PRO A 188 -0.70 4.87 17.04
CA PRO A 188 -1.31 5.77 16.08
C PRO A 188 -0.68 7.16 16.09
N VAL A 189 -0.75 7.87 14.98
CA VAL A 189 -0.21 9.25 14.83
C VAL A 189 -0.85 10.22 15.84
N ASP A 190 -2.10 9.97 16.22
CA ASP A 190 -2.88 10.80 17.14
C ASP A 190 -2.82 10.36 18.62
N TYR A 191 -1.90 9.45 18.99
CA TYR A 191 -1.78 9.00 20.38
C TYR A 191 -1.21 10.12 21.28
N LYS A 192 -2.09 10.78 22.05
CA LYS A 192 -1.72 11.50 23.26
C LYS A 192 -1.75 10.53 24.43
N GLU A 193 -0.60 10.25 25.04
CA GLU A 193 -0.51 9.54 26.33
C GLU A 193 -1.50 10.18 27.32
N PRO A 194 -2.44 9.41 27.91
CA PRO A 194 -3.20 9.92 29.03
C PRO A 194 -2.22 10.16 30.17
N LYS A 195 -1.97 11.43 30.50
CA LYS A 195 -1.17 11.82 31.67
C LYS A 195 -1.79 11.16 32.89
N HIS A 196 -1.13 10.11 33.38
CA HIS A 196 -1.49 9.50 34.65
C HIS A 196 -1.25 10.56 35.73
N GLN A 197 -2.31 11.23 36.18
CA GLN A 197 -2.23 12.06 37.37
C GLN A 197 -1.93 11.11 38.52
N LYS A 198 -0.64 11.04 38.91
CA LYS A 198 -0.28 10.53 40.23
C LYS A 198 -1.08 11.36 41.21
N LYS A 199 -2.11 10.76 41.82
CA LYS A 199 -2.70 11.29 43.03
C LYS A 199 -1.57 11.25 44.07
N GLU A 200 -0.99 12.41 44.35
CA GLU A 200 -0.15 12.58 45.53
C GLU A 200 -1.06 12.36 46.73
N THR A 201 -0.93 11.19 47.36
CA THR A 201 -1.50 10.93 48.67
C THR A 201 -0.74 11.82 49.65
N SER A 202 -1.32 12.95 50.03
CA SER A 202 -0.85 13.76 51.14
C SER A 202 -1.12 13.00 52.44
N GLU A 203 -0.14 12.23 52.91
CA GLU A 203 -0.07 11.78 54.29
C GLU A 203 0.27 13.00 55.17
N GLU A 204 -0.75 13.72 55.64
CA GLU A 204 -0.58 14.64 56.75
C GLU A 204 -0.37 13.82 58.03
N MET A 205 0.88 13.80 58.50
CA MET A 205 1.27 13.30 59.80
C MET A 205 0.53 14.09 60.89
N MET A 206 -0.42 13.45 61.58
CA MET A 206 -0.91 13.96 62.87
C MET A 206 0.19 13.78 63.91
N VAL A 207 0.80 14.89 64.33
CA VAL A 207 1.75 14.92 65.45
C VAL A 207 0.95 14.91 66.76
N ASP A 208 1.22 13.91 67.59
CA ASP A 208 0.62 13.66 68.90
C ASP A 208 1.07 14.73 69.92
N PRO A 209 0.15 15.46 70.59
CA PRO A 209 0.53 16.48 71.56
C PRO A 209 0.76 15.86 72.93
N ALA A 210 1.94 15.27 73.12
CA ALA A 210 2.45 14.87 74.43
C ALA A 210 3.93 15.21 74.54
N ASP A 211 4.24 16.51 74.51
CA ASP A 211 5.45 17.11 75.10
C ASP A 211 5.38 18.64 74.93
N LEU A 212 4.72 19.31 75.90
CA LEU A 212 4.99 20.67 76.42
C LEU A 212 3.98 21.06 77.51
#